data_AF-A0A6N2Y778-F1
#
_entry.id   AF-A0A6N2Y778-F1
#
_cell.length_a   1.000
_cell.length_b   1.000
_cell.length_c   1.000
_cell.angle_alpha   90.00
_cell.angle_beta   90.00
_cell.angle_gamma   90.00
#
_symmetry.space_group_name_H-M   'P 1'
#
loop_
_entity.id
_entity.type
_entity.pdbx_description
1 polymer ?
#
loop_
_entity_poly.entity_id
_entity_poly.type
_entity_poly.pdbx_seq_one_letter_code
_entity_poly.pdbx_strand_id
1 'polypeptide(L)' 'MYAKGVLAESNVQFVERARRVIEEYGKQVATPAEARGILGLK' A
#
# COMPACT_ATOMS: atom_id res chain seq x y z
N MET A 1 -0.81 14.19 5.24
CA MET A 1 -1.32 14.07 6.62
C MET A 1 -2.77 13.59 6.53
N TYR A 2 -3.17 12.55 7.28
CA TYR A 2 -4.55 12.03 7.27
C TYR A 2 -5.15 12.15 8.68
N ALA A 3 -6.47 12.38 8.79
CA ALA A 3 -7.14 12.55 10.08
C ALA A 3 -8.60 12.04 10.04
N LYS A 4 -9.18 11.77 11.21
CA LYS A 4 -10.58 11.38 11.34
C LYS A 4 -11.48 12.52 10.83
N GLY A 5 -12.43 12.19 9.96
CA GLY A 5 -13.39 13.16 9.42
C GLY A 5 -12.88 14.02 8.26
N VAL A 6 -11.64 13.78 7.78
CA VAL A 6 -11.08 14.46 6.61
C VAL A 6 -11.13 13.52 5.42
N LEU A 7 -11.73 13.98 4.31
CA LEU A 7 -11.77 13.22 3.06
C LEU A 7 -10.37 13.11 2.46
N ALA A 8 -10.10 11.95 1.88
CA ALA A 8 -8.89 11.76 1.09
C ALA A 8 -9.00 12.52 -0.24
N GLU A 9 -7.91 13.19 -0.61
CA GLU A 9 -7.75 13.87 -1.90
C GLU A 9 -7.55 12.87 -3.04
N SER A 10 -6.96 11.70 -2.75
CA SER A 10 -6.80 10.63 -3.72
C SER A 10 -6.58 9.27 -3.07
N ASN A 11 -6.75 8.22 -3.86
CA ASN A 11 -6.48 6.84 -3.44
C ASN A 11 -5.03 6.62 -2.98
N VAL A 12 -4.07 7.41 -3.49
CA VAL A 12 -2.65 7.26 -3.12
C VAL A 12 -2.42 7.43 -1.63
N GLN A 13 -3.23 8.25 -0.95
CA GLN A 13 -3.10 8.46 0.50
C GLN A 13 -3.36 7.18 1.30
N PHE A 14 -4.27 6.32 0.83
CA PHE A 14 -4.51 5.02 1.46
C PHE A 14 -3.38 4.02 1.16
N VAL A 15 -2.86 4.04 -0.06
CA VAL A 15 -1.72 3.20 -0.47
C VAL A 15 -0.48 3.52 0.37
N GLU A 16 -0.13 4.79 0.50
CA GLU A 16 1.02 5.23 1.32
C GLU A 16 0.86 4.88 2.80
N ARG A 17 -0.38 4.98 3.33
CA ARG A 17 -0.66 4.54 4.70
C ARG A 17 -0.44 3.03 4.87
N ALA A 18 -0.89 2.21 3.92
CA ALA A 18 -0.68 0.77 3.96
C ALA A 18 0.81 0.43 3.86
N ARG A 19 1.53 1.07 2.93
CA ARG A 19 2.98 0.94 2.76
C ARG A 19 3.74 1.19 4.05
N ARG A 20 3.47 2.32 4.73
CA ARG A 20 4.14 2.65 5.99
C ARG A 20 3.96 1.57 7.05
N VAL A 21 2.73 1.07 7.22
CA VAL A 21 2.45 -0.01 8.20
C VAL A 21 3.20 -1.29 7.82
N ILE A 22 3.22 -1.67 6.53
CA ILE A 22 3.97 -2.84 6.04
C ILE A 22 5.47 -2.71 6.40
N GLU A 23 6.06 -1.55 6.17
CA GLU A 23 7.46 -1.26 6.47
C GLU A 23 7.74 -1.23 7.99
N GLU A 24 6.82 -0.72 8.82
CA GLU A 24 6.90 -0.76 10.28
C GLU A 24 6.95 -2.20 10.84
N TYR A 25 6.35 -3.18 10.15
CA TYR A 25 6.45 -4.60 10.48
C TYR A 25 7.68 -5.29 9.86
N GLY A 26 8.63 -4.54 9.29
CA GLY A 26 9.84 -5.07 8.67
C GLY A 26 9.58 -5.84 7.37
N LYS A 27 8.48 -5.52 6.68
CA LYS A 27 8.11 -6.11 5.38
C LYS A 27 8.31 -5.09 4.26
N GLN A 28 8.24 -5.56 3.01
CA GLN A 28 8.34 -4.72 1.82
C GLN A 28 7.09 -4.87 0.96
N VAL A 29 6.61 -3.77 0.40
CA VAL A 29 5.49 -3.77 -0.55
C VAL A 29 5.95 -4.40 -1.86
N ALA A 30 5.20 -5.40 -2.34
CA ALA A 30 5.49 -6.05 -3.61
C ALA A 30 5.29 -5.10 -4.79
N THR A 31 6.20 -5.17 -5.74
CA THR A 31 6.05 -4.59 -7.08
C THR A 31 4.93 -5.32 -7.86
N PRO A 32 4.38 -4.72 -8.92
CA PRO A 32 3.40 -5.41 -9.76
C PRO A 32 3.89 -6.74 -10.34
N ALA A 33 5.18 -6.85 -10.66
CA ALA A 33 5.79 -8.07 -11.18
C ALA A 33 5.81 -9.18 -10.11
N GLU A 34 6.26 -8.86 -8.90
CA GLU A 34 6.25 -9.80 -7.76
C GLU A 34 4.84 -10.24 -7.41
N ALA A 35 3.88 -9.31 -7.39
CA ALA A 35 2.47 -9.61 -7.12
C ALA A 35 1.88 -10.59 -8.15
N ARG A 36 2.18 -10.40 -9.45
CA ARG A 36 1.76 -11.37 -10.49
C ARG A 36 2.38 -12.74 -10.27
N GLY A 37 3.66 -12.81 -9.91
CA GLY A 37 4.33 -14.06 -9.56
C GLY A 37 3.69 -14.78 -8.37
N ILE A 38 3.38 -14.06 -7.30
CA ILE A 38 2.73 -14.60 -6.09
C ILE A 38 1.32 -15.12 -6.40
N LEU A 39 0.56 -14.38 -7.20
CA LEU A 39 -0.84 -14.69 -7.51
C LEU A 39 -1.02 -15.61 -8.72
N GLY A 40 0.05 -16.00 -9.41
CA GLY A 40 -0.03 -16.84 -10.61
C GLY A 40 -0.71 -16.15 -11.79
N LEU A 41 -0.60 -14.82 -11.89
CA LEU A 41 -1.23 -14.03 -12.94
C LEU A 41 -0.31 -13.94 -14.16
N LYS A 42 -0.92 -13.98 -15.36
CA LYS A 42 -0.22 -13.75 -16.63
C LYS A 42 0.10 -12.28 -16.86
#